data_AF-A0A850P1E6-F1
#
_entry.id   AF-A0A850P1E6-F1
#
_cell.length_a   1.000
_cell.length_b   1.000
_cell.length_c   1.000
_cell.angle_alpha   90.00
_cell.angle_beta   90.00
_cell.angle_gamma   90.00
#
_symmetry.space_group_name_H-M   'P 1'
#
loop_
_entity.id
_entity.type
_entity.pdbx_description
1 polymer ?
#
loop_
_entity_poly.entity_id
_entity_poly.type
_entity_poly.pdbx_seq_one_letter_code
_entity_poly.pdbx_strand_id
1 'polypeptide(L)' 'MPDFLGVDSARDVIGITVSYWRTLEDIARWCDHAKHRLARQKGRNVWYQSFTTRIRRVERAYGFEAGLSEDGKRRG' A
#
# COMPACT_ATOMS: atom_id res chain seq x y z
N MET A 1 13.73 1.71 2.22
CA MET A 1 13.68 0.82 3.39
C MET A 1 14.04 -0.57 2.91
N PRO A 2 14.82 -1.39 3.65
CA PRO A 2 15.23 -2.69 3.11
C PRO A 2 14.00 -3.47 2.66
N ASP A 3 14.05 -4.01 1.45
CA ASP A 3 13.05 -4.93 0.90
C ASP A 3 11.60 -4.42 0.71
N PHE A 4 11.42 -3.09 0.64
CA PHE A 4 10.19 -2.49 0.10
C PHE A 4 10.08 -2.72 -1.40
N LEU A 5 8.95 -3.27 -1.86
CA LEU A 5 8.73 -3.65 -3.25
C LEU A 5 7.86 -2.63 -4.03
N GLY A 6 7.08 -1.81 -3.32
CA GLY A 6 6.21 -0.82 -3.95
C GLY A 6 4.99 -0.49 -3.10
N VAL A 7 4.18 0.44 -3.57
CA VAL A 7 2.93 0.83 -2.92
C VAL A 7 1.87 1.17 -3.95
N ASP A 8 0.67 0.64 -3.74
CA ASP A 8 -0.54 1.07 -4.42
C ASP A 8 -1.39 1.90 -3.46
N SER A 9 -1.98 2.97 -3.98
CA SER A 9 -2.85 3.86 -3.22
C SER A 9 -4.06 4.21 -4.06
N ALA A 10 -5.24 3.99 -3.51
CA ALA A 10 -6.50 4.46 -4.07
C ALA A 10 -7.21 5.30 -3.02
N ARG A 11 -7.75 6.46 -3.45
CA ARG A 11 -8.49 7.35 -2.57
C ARG A 11 -9.78 7.78 -3.24
N ASP A 12 -10.87 7.43 -2.57
CA ASP A 12 -12.23 7.90 -2.86
C ASP A 12 -12.93 8.13 -1.49
N VAL A 13 -14.18 7.69 -1.30
CA VAL A 13 -14.88 7.70 0.00
C VAL A 13 -14.12 6.93 1.08
N ILE A 14 -13.43 5.84 0.71
CA ILE A 14 -12.50 5.10 1.57
C ILE A 14 -11.08 5.20 0.97
N GLY A 15 -10.09 5.46 1.82
CA GLY A 15 -8.68 5.41 1.44
C GLY A 15 -8.10 4.01 1.67
N ILE A 16 -7.50 3.43 0.63
CA ILE A 16 -6.75 2.18 0.74
C ILE A 16 -5.30 2.44 0.34
N THR A 17 -4.38 1.95 1.16
CA THR A 17 -2.95 1.93 0.85
C THR A 17 -2.43 0.52 1.07
N VAL A 18 -1.85 -0.06 0.02
CA VAL A 18 -1.25 -1.39 0.04
C VAL A 18 0.22 -1.25 -0.24
N SER A 19 1.06 -1.57 0.74
CA SER A 19 2.52 -1.59 0.59
C SER A 19 3.01 -3.03 0.47
N TYR A 20 3.89 -3.28 -0.49
CA TYR A 20 4.47 -4.60 -0.75
C TYR A 20 5.88 -4.69 -0.16
N TRP A 21 6.19 -5.84 0.43
CA TRP A 21 7.44 -6.08 1.14
C TRP A 21 7.92 -7.49 0.89
N ARG A 22 9.25 -7.71 0.89
CA ARG A 22 9.82 -9.05 0.69
C ARG A 22 9.57 -9.98 1.86
N THR A 23 9.68 -9.47 3.09
CA THR A 23 9.58 -10.31 4.30
C THR A 23 8.68 -9.69 5.37
N LEU A 24 8.21 -10.55 6.29
CA LEU A 24 7.46 -10.12 7.48
C LEU A 24 8.32 -9.30 8.45
N GLU A 25 9.64 -9.53 8.47
CA GLU A 25 10.56 -8.79 9.33
C GLU A 25 10.66 -7.32 8.89
N ASP A 26 10.71 -7.07 7.59
CA ASP A 26 10.73 -5.71 7.04
C ASP A 26 9.43 -4.97 7.33
N ILE A 27 8.30 -5.69 7.24
CA ILE A 27 6.98 -5.16 7.65
C ILE A 27 6.96 -4.81 9.13
N ALA A 28 7.53 -5.65 10.01
CA ALA A 28 7.56 -5.41 11.45
C ALA A 28 8.41 -4.17 11.78
N ARG A 29 9.63 -4.08 11.22
CA ARG A 29 10.52 -2.93 11.37
C ARG A 29 9.84 -1.64 10.88
N TRP A 30 9.10 -1.70 9.78
CA TRP A 30 8.34 -0.56 9.27
C TRP A 30 7.14 -0.22 10.16
N CYS A 31 6.34 -1.21 10.56
CA CYS A 31 5.18 -1.02 11.42
C CYS A 31 5.57 -0.39 12.76
N ASP A 32 6.66 -0.82 13.38
CA ASP A 32 7.09 -0.26 14.65
C ASP A 32 7.55 1.18 14.48
N HIS A 33 8.32 1.47 13.43
CA HIS A 33 8.70 2.84 13.10
C HIS A 33 7.48 3.72 12.74
N ALA A 34 6.49 3.17 12.03
CA ALA A 34 5.25 3.86 11.69
C ALA A 34 4.41 4.12 12.94
N LYS A 35 4.17 3.12 13.79
CA LYS A 35 3.47 3.27 15.09
C LYS A 35 4.13 4.33 15.95
N HIS A 36 5.46 4.30 16.07
CA HIS A 36 6.19 5.29 16.86
C HIS A 36 6.12 6.70 16.28
N ARG A 37 6.21 6.87 14.95
CA ARG A 37 6.03 8.20 14.31
C ARG A 37 4.59 8.70 14.40
N LEU A 38 3.62 7.81 14.21
CA LEU A 38 2.20 8.13 14.21
C LEU A 38 1.66 8.48 15.58
N ALA A 39 2.02 7.67 16.61
CA ALA A 39 1.71 7.98 18.00
C ALA A 39 2.34 9.30 18.46
N ARG A 40 3.49 9.69 17.90
CA ARG A 40 4.16 10.97 18.19
C ARG A 40 3.54 12.15 17.43
N GLN A 41 3.03 11.96 16.22
CA GLN A 41 2.50 13.07 15.41
C GLN A 41 1.03 13.38 15.65
N LYS A 42 0.18 12.38 15.86
CA LYS A 42 -1.27 12.57 15.88
C LYS A 42 -1.89 11.65 16.92
N GLY A 43 -2.21 12.26 18.07
CA GLY A 43 -2.90 11.62 19.17
C GLY A 43 -4.09 10.78 18.70
N ARG A 44 -4.27 9.67 19.42
CA ARG A 44 -5.26 8.57 19.26
C ARG A 44 -6.70 8.97 18.86
N ASN A 45 -7.07 10.25 18.91
CA ASN A 45 -8.43 10.74 18.68
C ASN A 45 -8.75 11.10 17.22
N VAL A 46 -7.75 11.24 16.33
CA VAL A 46 -7.98 11.89 15.02
C VAL A 46 -7.77 10.98 13.82
N TRP A 47 -7.03 9.86 13.93
CA TRP A 47 -6.38 9.35 12.72
C TRP A 47 -7.33 8.83 11.65
N TYR A 48 -8.39 8.09 11.98
CA TYR A 48 -9.56 7.86 11.14
C TYR A 48 -10.67 7.40 12.08
N GLN A 49 -11.93 7.79 11.84
CA GLN A 49 -13.07 7.34 12.65
C GLN A 49 -13.07 5.80 12.84
N SER A 50 -12.49 5.06 11.89
CA SER A 50 -11.98 3.70 12.04
C SER A 50 -10.91 3.40 10.99
N PHE A 51 -9.98 2.47 11.26
CA PHE A 51 -9.10 1.87 10.23
C PHE A 51 -8.82 0.40 10.55
N THR A 52 -8.35 -0.36 9.56
CA THR A 52 -7.93 -1.75 9.76
C THR A 52 -6.67 -2.03 8.96
N THR A 53 -5.66 -2.60 9.62
CA THR A 53 -4.42 -3.06 8.98
C THR A 53 -4.44 -4.57 8.87
N ARG A 54 -4.06 -5.10 7.71
CA ARG A 54 -3.96 -6.54 7.45
C ARG A 54 -2.63 -6.85 6.81
N ILE A 55 -1.98 -7.93 7.25
CA ILE A 55 -0.76 -8.46 6.61
C ILE A 55 -1.18 -9.72 5.85
N ARG A 56 -0.84 -9.79 4.56
CA ARG A 56 -1.18 -10.89 3.67
C ARG A 56 0.05 -11.29 2.85
N ARG A 57 0.16 -12.59 2.58
CA ARG A 57 1.11 -13.13 1.62
C ARG A 57 0.49 -13.08 0.23
N VAL A 58 1.24 -12.56 -0.74
CA VAL A 58 0.85 -12.61 -2.15
C VAL A 58 1.33 -13.94 -2.71
N GLU A 59 0.39 -14.80 -3.11
CA GLU A 59 0.75 -16.09 -3.71
C GLU A 59 1.06 -15.95 -5.21
N ARG A 60 0.40 -15.00 -5.90
CA ARG A 60 0.56 -14.72 -7.33
C ARG A 60 0.22 -13.25 -7.60
N ALA A 61 0.92 -12.66 -8.56
CA ALA A 61 0.64 -11.31 -9.08
C ALA A 61 0.72 -11.34 -10.61
N TYR A 62 -0.28 -10.76 -11.28
CA TYR A 62 -0.35 -10.63 -12.72
C TYR A 62 -0.57 -9.16 -13.07
N GLY A 63 0.06 -8.69 -14.14
CA GLY A 63 -0.12 -7.33 -14.65
C GLY A 63 -0.49 -7.36 -16.12
N PHE A 64 -1.37 -6.46 -16.53
CA PHE A 64 -1.65 -6.18 -17.93
C PHE A 64 -1.44 -4.70 -18.16
N GLU A 65 -0.50 -4.37 -19.05
CA GLU A 65 -0.37 -3.03 -19.59
C GLU A 65 -0.90 -3.09 -21.03
N ALA A 66 -2.00 -2.37 -21.29
CA ALA A 66 -2.43 -2.16 -22.66
C ALA A 66 -1.35 -1.34 -23.36
N GLY A 67 -0.64 -1.95 -24.32
CA GLY A 67 0.31 -1.23 -25.15
C GLY A 67 -0.37 -0.01 -25.73
N LEU A 68 0.16 1.18 -25.46
CA LEU A 68 -0.24 2.39 -26.15
C LEU A 68 0.14 2.20 -27.61
N SER A 69 -0.83 1.93 -28.47
CA SER A 69 -0.66 2.12 -29.91
C SER A 69 -0.50 3.62 -30.15
N GLU A 70 0.54 4.02 -30.89
CA GLU A 70 0.75 5.42 -31.30
C GLU A 70 -0.46 6.00 -32.06
N ASP A 71 -1.32 5.13 -32.59
CA ASP A 71 -2.64 5.48 -33.08
C ASP A 71 -3.71 5.17 -32.03
N GLY A 72 -4.32 6.22 -31.47
CA GLY A 72 -5.29 6.18 -30.38
C GLY A 72 -6.62 5.47 -30.70
N LYS A 73 -6.59 4.14 -30.87
CA LYS A 73 -7.81 3.33 -30.98
C LYS A 73 -7.70 2.05 -30.16
N ARG A 74 -8.39 2.02 -29.01
CA ARG A 74 -8.52 0.81 -28.17
C ARG A 74 -9.19 -0.31 -28.97
N ARG A 75 -8.56 -1.48 -29.05
CA ARG A 75 -9.21 -2.71 -29.51
C ARG A 75 -10.07 -3.25 -28.38
N GLY A 76 -11.34 -3.51 -28.68
CA GLY A 76 -12.34 -4.08 -27.78
C GLY A 76 -12.26 -5.59 -27.69
#